data_AF-A0A0F8ZCQ5-F1
#
_entry.id   AF-A0A0F8ZCQ5-F1
#
_cell.length_a   1.000
_cell.length_b   1.000
_cell.length_c   1.000
_cell.angle_alpha   90.00
_cell.angle_beta   90.00
_cell.angle_gamma   90.00
#
_symmetry.space_group_name_H-M   'P 1'
#
loop_
_entity.id
_entity.type
_entity.pdbx_description
1 polymer ?
#
loop_
_entity_poly.entity_id
_entity_poly.type
_entity_poly.pdbx_seq_one_letter_code
_entity_poly.pdbx_strand_id
1 'polypeptide(L)'
;WNGTTPWVHKRADLEAKAGRKLSEMEYQLRNWYYFAWICGDHIVEQHVHLLDRANWIKGDHPVEANGMGGREVRKGPDHGQIFDHHFVEYTYADGAKLYSQCRHIPGCANIGGTMAHGVEGVADSSGKITGKAAWNYRGERVSGHAQEHVDWIEAIRDNVEYNEGWFGATSSMTAVLGRMATYSGQIVRWDDAVAKGPNEMPEELAFNADPPVKPDASGGYPIAVPGVFKAY
;
A
#
# COMPACT_ATOMS: atom_id res chain seq x y z
N TRP A 1 3.50 -9.26 8.83
CA TRP A 1 3.20 -7.93 8.27
C TRP A 1 1.81 -7.98 7.65
N ASN A 2 1.60 -8.78 6.60
CA ASN A 2 0.24 -9.17 6.17
C ASN A 2 -0.35 -10.28 7.07
N GLY A 3 -1.64 -10.19 7.42
CA GLY A 3 -2.40 -11.25 8.09
C GLY A 3 -2.88 -10.97 9.52
N THR A 4 -2.37 -9.92 10.18
CA THR A 4 -2.86 -9.43 11.48
C THR A 4 -3.31 -7.99 11.35
N THR A 5 -4.43 -7.65 11.99
CA THR A 5 -4.88 -6.26 12.04
C THR A 5 -3.83 -5.42 12.78
N PRO A 6 -3.37 -4.29 12.21
CA PRO A 6 -2.54 -3.35 12.94
C PRO A 6 -3.26 -2.81 14.18
N TRP A 7 -2.50 -2.12 15.03
CA TRP A 7 -3.02 -1.55 16.28
C TRP A 7 -4.17 -0.58 16.01
N VAL A 8 -5.32 -0.79 16.67
CA VAL A 8 -6.42 0.18 16.70
C VAL A 8 -6.24 1.03 17.96
N HIS A 9 -6.06 2.33 17.80
CA HIS A 9 -6.03 3.25 18.93
C HIS A 9 -7.42 3.84 19.16
N LYS A 10 -8.13 3.32 20.17
CA LYS A 10 -9.46 3.84 20.51
C LYS A 10 -9.35 5.29 20.95
N ARG A 11 -10.26 6.14 20.47
CA ARG A 11 -10.25 7.56 20.84
C ARG A 11 -10.32 7.76 22.35
N ALA A 12 -11.20 7.02 23.02
CA ALA A 12 -11.40 7.12 24.47
C ALA A 12 -10.10 6.86 25.25
N ASP A 13 -9.31 5.86 24.83
CA ASP A 13 -8.05 5.50 25.49
C ASP A 13 -6.99 6.59 25.28
N LEU A 14 -6.93 7.17 24.08
CA LEU A 14 -6.02 8.28 23.77
C LEU A 14 -6.39 9.54 24.55
N GLU A 15 -7.67 9.88 24.65
CA GLU A 15 -8.16 11.02 25.42
C GLU A 15 -7.93 10.84 26.92
N ALA A 16 -8.17 9.65 27.45
CA ALA A 16 -7.90 9.31 28.85
C ALA A 16 -6.41 9.47 29.16
N LYS A 17 -5.53 8.98 28.28
CA LYS A 17 -4.08 9.13 28.41
C LYS A 17 -3.64 10.60 28.32
N ALA A 18 -4.28 11.40 27.48
CA ALA A 18 -3.99 12.82 27.32
C ALA A 18 -4.57 13.70 28.44
N GLY A 19 -5.56 13.20 29.20
CA GLY A 19 -6.29 14.00 30.18
C GLY A 19 -7.17 15.09 29.56
N ARG A 20 -7.43 15.03 28.25
CA ARG A 20 -8.24 16.01 27.51
C ARG A 20 -8.85 15.39 26.26
N LYS A 21 -9.85 16.06 25.71
CA LYS A 21 -10.35 15.78 24.36
C LYS A 21 -9.26 16.05 23.32
N LEU A 22 -9.20 15.18 22.31
CA LEU A 22 -8.33 15.36 21.15
C LEU A 22 -9.10 16.10 20.06
N SER A 23 -8.42 16.99 19.35
CA SER A 23 -8.91 17.47 18.07
C SER A 23 -9.02 16.30 17.07
N GLU A 24 -9.73 16.53 15.98
CA GLU A 24 -9.87 15.51 14.94
C GLU A 24 -8.51 15.17 14.30
N MET A 25 -7.75 16.19 13.92
CA MET A 25 -6.40 16.02 13.35
C MET A 25 -5.46 15.24 14.29
N GLU A 26 -5.43 15.57 15.59
CA GLU A 26 -4.57 14.86 16.53
C GLU A 26 -4.97 13.40 16.70
N TYR A 27 -6.27 13.10 16.76
CA TYR A 27 -6.73 11.72 16.81
C TYR A 27 -6.31 10.94 15.56
N GLN A 28 -6.53 11.51 14.38
CA GLN A 28 -6.19 10.85 13.12
C GLN A 28 -4.69 10.59 13.02
N LEU A 29 -3.82 11.54 13.37
CA LEU A 29 -2.37 11.32 13.40
C LEU A 29 -1.94 10.22 14.39
N ARG A 30 -2.63 10.09 15.53
CA ARG A 30 -2.36 9.03 16.52
C ARG A 30 -2.92 7.67 16.10
N ASN A 31 -3.96 7.63 15.28
CA ASN A 31 -4.58 6.43 14.73
C ASN A 31 -4.40 6.35 13.19
N TRP A 32 -3.25 6.84 12.70
CA TRP A 32 -2.99 7.19 11.30
C TRP A 32 -3.26 6.08 10.30
N TYR A 33 -3.03 4.84 10.72
CA TYR A 33 -3.15 3.67 9.86
C TYR A 33 -4.52 3.59 9.19
N TYR A 34 -5.58 4.02 9.88
CA TYR A 34 -6.96 3.89 9.40
C TYR A 34 -7.45 5.04 8.52
N PHE A 35 -6.61 6.04 8.24
CA PHE A 35 -6.98 7.22 7.47
C PHE A 35 -6.27 7.23 6.13
N ALA A 36 -7.05 7.30 5.05
CA ALA A 36 -6.54 7.16 3.68
C ALA A 36 -5.53 8.26 3.33
N TRP A 37 -5.72 9.48 3.83
CA TRP A 37 -4.83 10.61 3.54
C TRP A 37 -3.46 10.55 4.26
N ILE A 38 -3.31 9.71 5.29
CA ILE A 38 -2.03 9.53 6.01
C ILE A 38 -1.36 8.21 5.61
N CYS A 39 -2.13 7.12 5.64
CA CYS A 39 -1.64 5.75 5.43
C CYS A 39 -1.72 5.32 3.97
N GLY A 40 -2.68 5.87 3.21
CA GLY A 40 -2.96 5.37 1.88
C GLY A 40 -3.70 4.02 1.86
N ASP A 41 -4.21 3.52 2.98
CA ASP A 41 -4.69 2.13 3.14
C ASP A 41 -3.53 1.11 3.18
N HIS A 42 -3.80 -0.10 3.65
CA HIS A 42 -2.81 -1.17 3.77
C HIS A 42 -2.25 -1.62 2.43
N ILE A 43 -2.90 -1.32 1.30
CA ILE A 43 -2.31 -1.57 0.00
C ILE A 43 -1.11 -0.64 -0.25
N VAL A 44 -1.19 0.63 0.16
CA VAL A 44 -0.11 1.62 0.00
C VAL A 44 0.92 1.50 1.11
N GLU A 45 0.48 1.41 2.37
CA GLU A 45 1.41 1.33 3.50
C GLU A 45 2.12 -0.03 3.54
N GLN A 46 1.38 -1.13 3.32
CA GLN A 46 1.91 -2.46 3.56
C GLN A 46 2.20 -3.32 2.33
N HIS A 47 1.25 -3.37 1.41
CA HIS A 47 1.33 -4.25 0.25
C HIS A 47 2.30 -3.74 -0.81
N VAL A 48 2.73 -2.47 -0.72
CA VAL A 48 3.71 -1.84 -1.62
C VAL A 48 4.97 -2.67 -1.79
N HIS A 49 5.49 -3.36 -0.76
CA HIS A 49 6.69 -4.19 -0.90
C HIS A 49 6.52 -5.40 -1.86
N LEU A 50 5.30 -5.90 -2.03
CA LEU A 50 5.01 -6.95 -3.01
C LEU A 50 4.86 -6.37 -4.41
N LEU A 51 4.30 -5.17 -4.51
CA LEU A 51 4.13 -4.44 -5.77
C LEU A 51 5.47 -3.94 -6.32
N ASP A 52 6.36 -3.45 -5.44
CA ASP A 52 7.73 -3.05 -5.76
C ASP A 52 8.51 -4.20 -6.39
N ARG A 53 8.45 -5.40 -5.80
CA ARG A 53 9.06 -6.60 -6.39
C ARG A 53 8.48 -6.94 -7.76
N ALA A 54 7.19 -6.72 -7.97
CA ALA A 54 6.58 -6.97 -9.27
C ALA A 54 7.03 -5.95 -10.31
N ASN A 55 7.09 -4.66 -9.96
CA ASN A 55 7.66 -3.61 -10.80
C ASN A 55 9.13 -3.95 -11.15
N TRP A 56 9.94 -4.37 -10.17
CA TRP A 56 11.32 -4.79 -10.38
C TRP A 56 11.43 -5.98 -11.35
N ILE A 57 10.60 -7.02 -11.20
CA ILE A 57 10.55 -8.17 -12.13
C ILE A 57 10.19 -7.70 -13.54
N LYS A 58 9.27 -6.74 -13.66
CA LYS A 58 8.83 -6.23 -14.97
C LYS A 58 9.76 -5.20 -15.57
N GLY A 59 10.61 -4.58 -14.76
CA GLY A 59 11.50 -3.48 -15.12
C GLY A 59 10.81 -2.11 -15.24
N ASP A 60 9.53 -2.02 -14.90
CA ASP A 60 8.73 -0.79 -15.02
C ASP A 60 7.44 -0.89 -14.17
N HIS A 61 6.62 0.15 -14.16
CA HIS A 61 5.29 0.19 -13.54
C HIS A 61 4.18 -0.27 -14.51
N PRO A 62 2.97 -0.61 -14.01
CA PRO A 62 1.83 -0.93 -14.87
C PRO A 62 1.25 0.30 -15.58
N VAL A 63 0.57 0.10 -16.70
CA VAL A 63 -0.12 1.15 -17.47
C VAL A 63 -1.57 1.35 -17.03
N GLU A 64 -2.19 0.33 -16.43
CA GLU A 64 -3.53 0.41 -15.85
C GLU A 64 -3.74 -0.63 -14.75
N ALA A 65 -4.77 -0.41 -13.93
CA ALA A 65 -5.24 -1.36 -12.93
C ALA A 65 -6.77 -1.44 -12.92
N ASN A 66 -7.29 -2.61 -12.59
CA ASN A 66 -8.69 -2.83 -12.22
C ASN A 66 -8.75 -3.77 -11.01
N GLY A 67 -9.82 -3.73 -10.23
CA GLY A 67 -9.88 -4.60 -9.06
C GLY A 67 -11.15 -4.50 -8.23
N MET A 68 -11.16 -5.31 -7.18
CA MET A 68 -12.23 -5.42 -6.19
C MET A 68 -11.64 -5.31 -4.80
N GLY A 69 -12.37 -4.71 -3.88
CA GLY A 69 -11.97 -4.63 -2.48
C GLY A 69 -13.13 -4.21 -1.61
N GLY A 70 -12.89 -4.22 -0.30
CA GLY A 70 -13.88 -3.75 0.66
C GLY A 70 -13.38 -3.90 2.08
N ARG A 71 -14.29 -3.68 3.03
CA ARG A 71 -14.08 -4.01 4.44
C ARG A 71 -15.21 -4.86 4.96
N GLU A 72 -14.87 -5.99 5.57
CA GLU A 72 -15.81 -6.86 6.28
C GLU A 72 -15.59 -6.82 7.79
N VAL A 73 -14.37 -6.79 8.31
CA VAL A 73 -14.10 -6.96 9.76
C VAL A 73 -13.70 -5.68 10.47
N ARG A 74 -13.23 -4.66 9.74
CA ARG A 74 -12.99 -3.34 10.31
C ARG A 74 -14.34 -2.67 10.50
N LYS A 75 -14.86 -2.56 11.73
CA LYS A 75 -16.18 -1.98 12.04
C LYS A 75 -16.11 -0.98 13.19
N GLY A 76 -17.03 0.00 13.18
CA GLY A 76 -17.12 1.00 14.23
C GLY A 76 -16.20 2.21 14.06
N PRO A 77 -16.29 3.17 14.99
CA PRO A 77 -15.74 4.53 14.83
C PRO A 77 -14.21 4.58 14.85
N ASP A 78 -13.53 3.61 15.46
CA ASP A 78 -12.07 3.63 15.59
C ASP A 78 -11.30 3.08 14.37
N HIS A 79 -12.02 2.66 13.31
CA HIS A 79 -11.45 1.98 12.15
C HIS A 79 -11.38 2.84 10.88
N GLY A 80 -11.57 4.16 10.99
CA GLY A 80 -11.40 5.11 9.89
C GLY A 80 -12.07 4.67 8.58
N GLN A 81 -11.34 4.75 7.47
CA GLN A 81 -11.89 4.67 6.10
C GLN A 81 -11.47 3.42 5.32
N ILE A 82 -10.41 2.75 5.75
CA ILE A 82 -9.66 1.80 4.93
C ILE A 82 -10.34 0.43 4.74
N PHE A 83 -10.11 -0.20 3.59
CA PHE A 83 -10.55 -1.55 3.22
C PHE A 83 -9.70 -2.62 3.90
N ASP A 84 -10.25 -3.79 4.27
CA ASP A 84 -9.46 -4.89 4.84
C ASP A 84 -9.02 -5.96 3.83
N HIS A 85 -9.41 -5.81 2.57
CA HIS A 85 -8.93 -6.65 1.48
C HIS A 85 -8.96 -5.93 0.13
N HIS A 86 -7.99 -6.27 -0.72
CA HIS A 86 -7.93 -5.85 -2.11
C HIS A 86 -7.51 -7.03 -2.99
N PHE A 87 -8.09 -7.10 -4.17
CA PHE A 87 -7.64 -7.90 -5.30
C PHE A 87 -7.53 -6.99 -6.51
N VAL A 88 -6.33 -6.86 -7.06
CA VAL A 88 -6.03 -5.95 -8.16
C VAL A 88 -5.38 -6.72 -9.30
N GLU A 89 -5.90 -6.55 -10.50
CA GLU A 89 -5.24 -6.90 -11.74
C GLU A 89 -4.54 -5.65 -12.30
N TYR A 90 -3.22 -5.71 -12.41
CA TYR A 90 -2.42 -4.69 -13.09
C TYR A 90 -2.01 -5.16 -14.48
N THR A 91 -2.10 -4.28 -15.47
CA THR A 91 -1.61 -4.52 -16.84
C THR A 91 -0.32 -3.76 -17.05
N TYR A 92 0.73 -4.43 -17.49
CA TYR A 92 1.99 -3.80 -17.92
C TYR A 92 1.97 -3.49 -19.42
N ALA A 93 2.89 -2.63 -19.88
CA ALA A 93 2.95 -2.18 -21.27
C ALA A 93 3.14 -3.33 -22.28
N ASP A 94 3.80 -4.42 -21.87
CA ASP A 94 3.99 -5.64 -22.67
C ASP A 94 2.77 -6.59 -22.66
N GLY A 95 1.67 -6.19 -22.01
CA GLY A 95 0.45 -6.97 -21.87
C GLY A 95 0.48 -8.00 -20.74
N ALA A 96 1.60 -8.12 -20.00
CA ALA A 96 1.67 -9.01 -18.85
C ALA A 96 0.70 -8.55 -17.74
N LYS A 97 0.15 -9.52 -17.03
CA LYS A 97 -0.80 -9.30 -15.94
C LYS A 97 -0.18 -9.65 -14.60
N LEU A 98 -0.34 -8.77 -13.62
CA LEU A 98 -0.07 -9.06 -12.21
C LEU A 98 -1.40 -9.17 -11.47
N TYR A 99 -1.66 -10.36 -10.92
CA TYR A 99 -2.77 -10.59 -9.99
C TYR A 99 -2.27 -10.42 -8.57
N SER A 100 -2.61 -9.29 -7.97
CA SER A 100 -2.15 -8.88 -6.67
C SER A 100 -3.28 -8.98 -5.66
N GLN A 101 -3.07 -9.76 -4.59
CA GLN A 101 -4.05 -9.94 -3.52
C GLN A 101 -3.45 -9.60 -2.15
N CYS A 102 -4.21 -8.87 -1.33
CA CYS A 102 -3.85 -8.60 0.06
C CYS A 102 -5.09 -8.58 0.95
N ARG A 103 -4.92 -9.02 2.21
CA ARG A 103 -6.02 -9.16 3.16
C ARG A 103 -5.53 -9.10 4.60
N HIS A 104 -6.20 -8.30 5.42
CA HIS A 104 -6.01 -8.20 6.87
C HIS A 104 -7.25 -8.68 7.62
N ILE A 105 -7.54 -9.97 7.48
CA ILE A 105 -8.63 -10.65 8.18
C ILE A 105 -8.01 -11.81 8.96
N PRO A 106 -7.97 -11.73 10.31
CA PRO A 106 -7.42 -12.80 11.13
C PRO A 106 -8.13 -14.14 10.91
N GLY A 107 -7.39 -15.23 11.05
CA GLY A 107 -7.92 -16.60 10.91
C GLY A 107 -8.08 -17.09 9.46
N CYS A 108 -7.78 -16.26 8.46
CA CYS A 108 -7.70 -16.70 7.06
C CYS A 108 -6.33 -17.32 6.72
N ALA A 109 -6.26 -18.01 5.57
CA ALA A 109 -4.99 -18.49 5.03
C ALA A 109 -4.02 -17.32 4.79
N ASN A 110 -2.77 -17.48 5.26
CA ASN A 110 -1.70 -16.52 5.07
C ASN A 110 -0.79 -17.01 3.96
N ILE A 111 -0.83 -16.32 2.82
CA ILE A 111 0.03 -16.59 1.68
C ILE A 111 0.81 -15.30 1.45
N GLY A 112 2.12 -15.35 1.69
CA GLY A 112 3.04 -14.25 1.47
C GLY A 112 4.08 -14.66 0.45
N GLY A 113 4.33 -13.79 -0.54
CA GLY A 113 5.34 -14.00 -1.56
C GLY A 113 4.90 -13.50 -2.93
N THR A 114 5.86 -13.44 -3.84
CA THR A 114 5.64 -13.11 -5.25
C THR A 114 6.02 -14.34 -6.07
N MET A 115 5.20 -14.67 -7.07
CA MET A 115 5.50 -15.71 -8.04
C MET A 115 5.50 -15.12 -9.44
N ALA A 116 6.52 -15.43 -10.23
CA ALA A 116 6.59 -15.10 -11.64
C ALA A 116 6.42 -16.38 -12.45
N HIS A 117 5.38 -16.41 -13.28
CA HIS A 117 5.05 -17.55 -14.13
C HIS A 117 5.56 -17.31 -15.55
N GLY A 118 6.36 -18.24 -16.06
CA GLY A 118 6.82 -18.26 -17.44
C GLY A 118 6.40 -19.56 -18.14
N VAL A 119 6.59 -19.61 -19.45
CA VAL A 119 6.24 -20.78 -20.27
C VAL A 119 7.09 -22.03 -19.98
N GLU A 120 8.29 -21.85 -19.42
CA GLU A 120 9.23 -22.94 -19.12
C GLU A 120 9.44 -23.17 -17.61
N GLY A 121 8.80 -22.39 -16.74
CA GLY A 121 9.04 -22.47 -15.31
C GLY A 121 8.36 -21.39 -14.47
N VAL A 122 8.52 -21.52 -13.15
CA VAL A 122 8.00 -20.58 -12.16
C VAL A 122 9.12 -20.18 -11.21
N ALA A 123 9.30 -18.88 -11.03
CA ALA A 123 10.19 -18.31 -10.03
C ALA A 123 9.38 -17.85 -8.82
N ASP A 124 9.89 -18.14 -7.61
CA ASP A 124 9.32 -17.60 -6.38
C ASP A 124 10.30 -16.65 -5.68
N SER A 125 9.75 -15.79 -4.82
CA SER A 125 10.54 -14.82 -4.05
C SER A 125 11.41 -15.44 -2.94
N SER A 126 11.49 -16.78 -2.85
CA SER A 126 12.38 -17.48 -1.90
C SER A 126 13.77 -17.78 -2.50
N GLY A 127 14.00 -17.40 -3.76
CA GLY A 127 15.26 -17.61 -4.48
C GLY A 127 15.28 -18.93 -5.25
N LYS A 128 14.13 -19.39 -5.73
CA LYS A 128 14.00 -20.66 -6.45
C LYS A 128 13.28 -20.47 -7.78
N ILE A 129 13.77 -21.20 -8.78
CA ILE A 129 13.13 -21.37 -10.09
C ILE A 129 12.87 -22.87 -10.28
N THR A 130 11.65 -23.21 -10.64
CA THR A 130 11.22 -24.57 -11.00
C THR A 130 10.88 -24.63 -12.48
N GLY A 131 10.97 -25.82 -13.10
CA GLY A 131 10.70 -26.01 -14.52
C GLY A 131 11.92 -26.51 -15.28
N LYS A 132 11.99 -26.22 -16.58
CA LYS A 132 13.03 -26.72 -17.48
C LYS A 132 14.44 -26.28 -17.09
N ALA A 133 14.58 -25.04 -16.64
CA ALA A 133 15.82 -24.46 -16.14
C ALA A 133 15.77 -24.28 -14.62
N ALA A 134 15.57 -25.39 -13.89
CA ALA A 134 15.50 -25.35 -12.43
C ALA A 134 16.77 -24.76 -11.81
N TRP A 135 16.60 -23.79 -10.92
CA TRP A 135 17.69 -23.06 -10.29
C TRP A 135 17.35 -22.75 -8.82
N ASN A 136 18.38 -22.69 -7.99
CA ASN A 136 18.24 -22.28 -6.59
C ASN A 136 19.39 -21.35 -6.26
N TYR A 137 19.09 -20.23 -5.61
CA TYR A 137 20.10 -19.33 -5.09
C TYR A 137 20.91 -20.02 -3.99
N ARG A 138 22.23 -20.01 -4.14
CA ARG A 138 23.20 -20.62 -3.19
C ARG A 138 24.18 -19.61 -2.59
N GLY A 139 24.01 -18.32 -2.89
CA GLY A 139 24.85 -17.27 -2.34
C GLY A 139 24.47 -16.89 -0.91
N GLU A 140 25.18 -15.90 -0.38
CA GLU A 140 24.91 -15.34 0.93
C GLU A 140 23.58 -14.57 0.95
N ARG A 141 22.80 -14.77 2.01
CA ARG A 141 21.57 -14.00 2.21
C ARG A 141 21.87 -12.80 3.07
N VAL A 142 21.93 -11.63 2.45
CA VAL A 142 22.07 -10.34 3.15
C VAL A 142 20.71 -9.79 3.55
N SER A 143 20.68 -8.99 4.61
CA SER A 143 19.49 -8.23 4.98
C SER A 143 19.33 -7.05 4.01
N GLY A 144 18.19 -6.93 3.33
CA GLY A 144 17.91 -5.81 2.43
C GLY A 144 18.07 -4.45 3.14
N HIS A 145 17.56 -4.33 4.37
CA HIS A 145 17.71 -3.13 5.19
C HIS A 145 19.15 -2.82 5.62
N ALA A 146 20.00 -3.84 5.71
CA ALA A 146 21.41 -3.59 5.98
C ALA A 146 22.11 -3.14 4.69
N GLN A 147 21.79 -3.81 3.57
CA GLN A 147 22.38 -3.52 2.27
C GLN A 147 22.05 -2.11 1.78
N GLU A 148 20.79 -1.67 1.90
CA GLU A 148 20.38 -0.31 1.49
C GLU A 148 21.18 0.78 2.23
N HIS A 149 21.49 0.57 3.51
CA HIS A 149 22.34 1.49 4.27
C HIS A 149 23.82 1.40 3.88
N VAL A 150 24.33 0.20 3.59
CA VAL A 150 25.71 0.02 3.10
C VAL A 150 25.89 0.79 1.80
N ASP A 151 25.00 0.56 0.82
CA ASP A 151 25.06 1.19 -0.50
C ASP A 151 24.98 2.72 -0.38
N TRP A 152 24.07 3.22 0.46
CA TRP A 152 23.92 4.65 0.71
C TRP A 152 25.15 5.27 1.39
N ILE A 153 25.73 4.61 2.39
CA ILE A 153 26.92 5.09 3.10
C ILE A 153 28.14 5.08 2.18
N GLU A 154 28.32 4.02 1.39
CA GLU A 154 29.40 3.93 0.40
C GLU A 154 29.27 5.05 -0.64
N ALA A 155 28.06 5.30 -1.14
CA ALA A 155 27.81 6.39 -2.09
C ALA A 155 28.23 7.76 -1.56
N ILE A 156 27.88 8.05 -0.29
CA ILE A 156 28.28 9.29 0.40
C ILE A 156 29.81 9.36 0.54
N ARG A 157 30.44 8.26 0.98
CA ARG A 157 31.88 8.23 1.26
C ARG A 157 32.72 8.40 0.00
N ASP A 158 32.27 7.82 -1.10
CA ASP A 158 32.97 7.84 -2.38
C ASP A 158 32.53 9.02 -3.27
N ASN A 159 31.58 9.83 -2.80
CA ASN A 159 31.02 10.98 -3.51
C ASN A 159 30.50 10.59 -4.91
N VAL A 160 29.75 9.48 -4.97
CA VAL A 160 29.07 8.99 -6.16
C VAL A 160 27.57 9.28 -6.07
N GLU A 161 26.96 9.59 -7.20
CA GLU A 161 25.52 9.79 -7.28
C GLU A 161 24.78 8.47 -7.06
N TYR A 162 23.85 8.45 -6.10
CA TYR A 162 23.01 7.30 -5.80
C TYR A 162 21.57 7.77 -5.57
N ASN A 163 20.64 7.28 -6.40
CA ASN A 163 19.25 7.71 -6.39
C ASN A 163 18.31 6.55 -6.71
N GLU A 164 17.52 6.17 -5.71
CA GLU A 164 16.44 5.19 -5.86
C GLU A 164 15.05 5.83 -5.72
N GLY A 165 14.97 7.16 -5.65
CA GLY A 165 13.73 7.90 -5.45
C GLY A 165 12.70 7.67 -6.55
N TRP A 166 13.13 7.43 -7.79
CA TRP A 166 12.23 7.07 -8.89
C TRP A 166 11.58 5.69 -8.70
N PHE A 167 12.34 4.71 -8.24
CA PHE A 167 11.80 3.38 -7.92
C PHE A 167 10.83 3.47 -6.75
N GLY A 168 11.20 4.19 -5.69
CA GLY A 168 10.30 4.44 -4.56
C GLY A 168 8.99 5.11 -4.99
N ALA A 169 9.07 6.18 -5.79
CA ALA A 169 7.90 6.92 -6.27
C ALA A 169 6.99 6.05 -7.15
N THR A 170 7.55 5.30 -8.09
CA THR A 170 6.76 4.42 -8.98
C THR A 170 6.15 3.24 -8.23
N SER A 171 6.87 2.63 -7.28
CA SER A 171 6.31 1.57 -6.44
C SER A 171 5.18 2.06 -5.53
N SER A 172 5.34 3.22 -4.89
CA SER A 172 4.26 3.87 -4.13
C SER A 172 3.06 4.19 -5.02
N MET A 173 3.30 4.73 -6.22
CA MET A 173 2.21 5.06 -7.15
C MET A 173 1.50 3.83 -7.70
N THR A 174 2.20 2.69 -7.92
CA THR A 174 1.56 1.41 -8.26
C THR A 174 0.55 1.00 -7.17
N ALA A 175 0.90 1.18 -5.89
CA ALA A 175 -0.01 0.88 -4.80
C ALA A 175 -1.22 1.84 -4.74
N VAL A 176 -0.97 3.15 -4.96
CA VAL A 176 -2.03 4.17 -5.05
C VAL A 176 -2.98 3.86 -6.21
N LEU A 177 -2.46 3.46 -7.37
CA LEU A 177 -3.24 3.04 -8.53
C LEU A 177 -4.16 1.86 -8.17
N GLY A 178 -3.64 0.86 -7.45
CA GLY A 178 -4.44 -0.26 -6.96
C GLY A 178 -5.54 0.16 -5.98
N ARG A 179 -5.25 1.08 -5.05
CA ARG A 179 -6.27 1.66 -4.17
C ARG A 179 -7.37 2.33 -4.99
N MET A 180 -7.01 3.22 -5.91
CA MET A 180 -7.96 3.94 -6.77
C MET A 180 -8.85 2.97 -7.55
N ALA A 181 -8.26 1.90 -8.12
CA ALA A 181 -8.99 0.88 -8.84
C ALA A 181 -10.00 0.15 -7.96
N THR A 182 -9.59 -0.33 -6.79
CA THR A 182 -10.48 -1.06 -5.87
C THR A 182 -11.54 -0.18 -5.22
N TYR A 183 -11.21 1.06 -4.87
CA TYR A 183 -12.14 2.01 -4.26
C TYR A 183 -13.23 2.42 -5.24
N SER A 184 -12.86 2.70 -6.49
CA SER A 184 -13.80 3.12 -7.54
C SER A 184 -14.52 1.95 -8.22
N GLY A 185 -13.91 0.76 -8.26
CA GLY A 185 -14.37 -0.36 -9.08
C GLY A 185 -14.27 -0.09 -10.59
N GLN A 186 -13.44 0.87 -11.01
CA GLN A 186 -13.22 1.23 -12.40
C GLN A 186 -11.84 0.75 -12.89
N ILE A 187 -11.65 0.76 -14.21
CA ILE A 187 -10.30 0.70 -14.78
C ILE A 187 -9.66 2.06 -14.61
N VAL A 188 -8.51 2.10 -13.96
CA VAL A 188 -7.74 3.33 -13.71
C VAL A 188 -6.44 3.24 -14.50
N ARG A 189 -6.18 4.24 -15.35
CA ARG A 189 -4.94 4.33 -16.13
C ARG A 189 -3.90 5.11 -15.36
N TRP A 190 -2.64 4.69 -15.49
CA TRP A 190 -1.51 5.30 -14.80
C TRP A 190 -1.42 6.80 -15.06
N ASP A 191 -1.36 7.19 -16.34
CA ASP A 191 -1.20 8.60 -16.74
C ASP A 191 -2.37 9.48 -16.27
N ASP A 192 -3.60 8.95 -16.31
CA ASP A 192 -4.77 9.66 -15.80
C ASP A 192 -4.70 9.83 -14.28
N ALA A 193 -4.28 8.80 -13.55
CA ALA A 193 -4.12 8.86 -12.10
C ALA A 193 -3.04 9.87 -11.68
N VAL A 194 -1.92 9.92 -12.40
CA VAL A 194 -0.85 10.90 -12.15
C VAL A 194 -1.31 12.33 -12.49
N ALA A 195 -2.01 12.51 -13.61
CA ALA A 195 -2.40 13.84 -14.08
C ALA A 195 -3.63 14.43 -13.36
N LYS A 196 -4.56 13.58 -12.90
CA LYS A 196 -5.87 13.98 -12.40
C LYS A 196 -6.16 13.53 -10.96
N GLY A 197 -5.24 12.78 -10.34
CA GLY A 197 -5.41 12.27 -8.99
C GLY A 197 -5.74 13.39 -7.98
N PRO A 198 -6.61 13.10 -6.99
CA PRO A 198 -7.00 14.10 -6.01
C PRO A 198 -5.84 14.45 -5.09
N ASN A 199 -5.81 15.70 -4.60
CA ASN A 199 -4.94 16.06 -3.49
C ASN A 199 -5.60 15.67 -2.17
N GLU A 200 -4.99 14.72 -1.45
CA GLU A 200 -5.45 14.27 -0.13
C GLU A 200 -4.76 15.02 1.02
N MET A 201 -3.82 15.94 0.74
CA MET A 201 -3.11 16.69 1.78
C MET A 201 -4.04 17.68 2.49
N PRO A 202 -3.90 17.85 3.82
CA PRO A 202 -4.59 18.92 4.54
C PRO A 202 -4.09 20.30 4.10
N GLU A 203 -4.95 21.30 4.20
CA GLU A 203 -4.60 22.70 3.91
C GLU A 203 -3.58 23.26 4.92
N GLU A 204 -3.67 22.83 6.18
CA GLU A 204 -2.79 23.26 7.26
C GLU A 204 -2.23 22.07 8.05
N LEU A 205 -0.92 22.09 8.32
CA LEU A 205 -0.21 21.08 9.11
C LEU A 205 -0.09 21.52 10.57
N ALA A 206 -1.21 21.48 11.31
CA ALA A 206 -1.25 21.78 12.73
C ALA A 206 -2.20 20.84 13.49
N PHE A 207 -1.88 20.50 14.75
CA PHE A 207 -2.72 19.57 15.54
C PHE A 207 -4.16 20.04 15.73
N ASN A 208 -4.42 21.35 15.70
CA ASN A 208 -5.74 21.95 15.83
C ASN A 208 -6.39 22.30 14.48
N ALA A 209 -5.74 21.98 13.36
CA ALA A 209 -6.31 22.18 12.02
C ALA A 209 -7.42 21.15 11.73
N ASP A 210 -8.17 21.43 10.67
CA ASP A 210 -9.17 20.51 10.15
C ASP A 210 -8.51 19.47 9.22
N PRO A 211 -8.65 18.16 9.48
CA PRO A 211 -8.20 17.16 8.54
C PRO A 211 -9.14 17.05 7.33
N PRO A 212 -8.69 16.44 6.22
CA PRO A 212 -9.48 16.32 4.99
C PRO A 212 -10.77 15.52 5.16
N VAL A 213 -10.83 14.68 6.21
CA VAL A 213 -11.97 13.81 6.50
C VAL A 213 -12.36 13.99 7.95
N LYS A 214 -13.67 14.08 8.22
CA LYS A 214 -14.24 14.18 9.58
C LYS A 214 -15.25 13.05 9.82
N PRO A 215 -15.47 12.65 11.09
CA PRO A 215 -16.49 11.68 11.40
C PRO A 215 -17.89 12.27 11.25
N ASP A 216 -18.88 11.40 11.02
CA ASP A 216 -20.30 11.70 11.12
C ASP A 216 -20.77 11.78 12.58
N ALA A 217 -22.07 12.03 12.79
CA ALA A 217 -22.67 12.13 14.12
C ALA A 217 -22.56 10.84 14.96
N SER A 218 -22.33 9.69 14.33
CA SER A 218 -22.12 8.40 14.99
C SER A 218 -20.63 8.09 15.25
N GLY A 219 -19.72 8.98 14.85
CA GLY A 219 -18.29 8.78 14.93
C GLY A 219 -17.70 7.96 13.78
N GLY A 220 -18.51 7.59 12.78
CA GLY A 220 -18.07 6.85 11.60
C GLY A 220 -17.42 7.77 10.55
N TYR A 221 -16.53 7.23 9.73
CA TYR A 221 -15.89 7.99 8.64
C TYR A 221 -16.41 7.51 7.29
N PRO A 222 -16.38 8.37 6.25
CA PRO A 222 -16.76 7.95 4.90
C PRO A 222 -15.82 6.85 4.40
N ILE A 223 -16.41 5.75 3.96
CA ILE A 223 -15.74 4.58 3.40
C ILE A 223 -15.95 4.62 1.89
N ALA A 224 -14.93 4.28 1.11
CA ALA A 224 -15.06 4.19 -0.34
C ALA A 224 -16.10 3.11 -0.71
N VAL A 225 -16.97 3.44 -1.67
CA VAL A 225 -17.97 2.51 -2.20
C VAL A 225 -17.70 2.31 -3.69
N PRO A 226 -17.31 1.10 -4.14
CA PRO A 226 -17.12 0.80 -5.55
C PRO A 226 -18.37 1.14 -6.37
N GLY A 227 -18.17 1.77 -7.53
CA GLY A 227 -19.22 2.32 -8.38
C GLY A 227 -19.70 3.73 -8.00
N VAL A 228 -19.38 4.21 -6.80
CA VAL A 228 -19.71 5.57 -6.34
C VAL A 228 -18.45 6.43 -6.21
N PHE A 229 -17.39 5.88 -5.61
CA PHE A 229 -16.11 6.56 -5.45
C PHE A 229 -15.49 6.90 -6.81
N LYS A 230 -14.96 8.13 -6.93
CA LYS A 230 -14.28 8.60 -8.15
C LYS A 230 -12.78 8.42 -7.97
N ALA A 231 -12.15 7.71 -8.91
CA ALA A 231 -10.69 7.52 -8.88
C ALA A 231 -9.96 8.86 -9.00
N TYR A 232 -10.47 9.74 -9.85
CA TYR A 232 -10.04 11.11 -10.11
C TYR A 232 -11.25 11.91 -10.61
#